data_AF-A0A4Q3URZ9-F1
#
_entry.id   AF-A0A4Q3URZ9-F1
#
_cell.length_a   1.000
_cell.length_b   1.000
_cell.length_c   1.000
_cell.angle_alpha   90.00
_cell.angle_beta   90.00
_cell.angle_gamma   90.00
#
_symmetry.space_group_name_H-M   'P 1'
#
loop_
_entity.id
_entity.type
_entity.pdbx_description
1 polymer ?
#
loop_
_entity_poly.entity_id
_entity_poly.type
_entity_poly.pdbx_seq_one_letter_code
_entity_poly.pdbx_strand_id
1 'polypeptide(L)'
;MSLYHLVRKPAVMLEKNPVLVLLHGYGSNEEDLFSFASELPQEYFVVSARAPFDMSYSSYAWYAIDFSADEKKFSDLVQAAQSRDRIVDFLDKLPQQYPIDPDQITLVGFSQGAILSYAVALSHPDKIKQVAALSGYLNTDIVIPGFDKNDFSKLRFFISHGSVDQVVPVD
;
A
#
# COMPACT_ATOMS: atom_id res chain seq x y z
N MET A 1 14.76 -7.76 5.12
CA MET A 1 13.48 -7.25 4.58
C MET A 1 13.75 -6.25 3.47
N SER A 2 12.90 -6.18 2.44
CA SER A 2 13.10 -5.27 1.28
C SER A 2 12.60 -3.85 1.50
N LEU A 3 11.74 -3.63 2.50
CA LEU A 3 11.32 -2.31 2.97
C LEU A 3 11.55 -2.18 4.48
N TYR A 4 11.94 -1.00 4.92
CA TYR A 4 11.90 -0.64 6.34
C TYR A 4 10.45 -0.56 6.79
N HIS A 5 10.15 -1.01 8.02
CA HIS A 5 8.77 -1.06 8.50
C HIS A 5 8.70 -1.11 10.04
N LEU A 6 7.56 -0.67 10.56
CA LEU A 6 7.14 -0.82 11.95
C LEU A 6 6.17 -1.99 12.09
N VAL A 7 6.13 -2.62 13.27
CA VAL A 7 5.27 -3.77 13.53
C VAL A 7 4.57 -3.64 14.88
N ARG A 8 3.24 -3.74 14.88
CA ARG A 8 2.43 -4.03 16.06
C ARG A 8 2.01 -5.50 15.98
N LYS A 9 2.40 -6.29 16.98
CA LYS A 9 1.97 -7.68 17.10
C LYS A 9 0.49 -7.76 17.49
N PRO A 10 -0.22 -8.86 17.14
CA PRO A 10 -1.55 -9.11 17.68
C PRO A 10 -1.47 -9.30 19.21
N ALA A 11 -2.59 -9.05 19.89
CA ALA A 11 -2.70 -9.26 21.34
C ALA A 11 -2.53 -10.75 21.72
N VAL A 12 -2.97 -11.65 20.84
CA VAL A 12 -2.76 -13.09 20.95
C VAL A 12 -2.03 -13.58 19.70
N MET A 13 -0.83 -14.15 19.93
CA MET A 13 -0.02 -14.76 18.89
C MET A 13 -0.53 -16.19 18.61
N LEU A 14 -0.98 -16.44 17.39
CA LEU A 14 -1.37 -17.75 16.87
C LEU A 14 -0.23 -18.33 16.01
N GLU A 15 -0.42 -19.55 15.51
CA GLU A 15 0.49 -20.14 14.51
C GLU A 15 0.55 -19.28 13.24
N LYS A 16 -0.60 -18.72 12.83
CA LYS A 16 -0.73 -17.73 11.75
C LYS A 16 -1.83 -16.73 12.11
N ASN A 17 -1.49 -15.45 12.12
CA ASN A 17 -2.44 -14.34 12.28
C ASN A 17 -2.65 -13.60 10.95
N PRO A 18 -3.79 -12.93 10.74
CA PRO A 18 -3.96 -12.02 9.61
C PRO A 18 -3.10 -10.76 9.75
N VAL A 19 -2.87 -10.04 8.65
CA VAL A 19 -2.05 -8.82 8.64
C VAL A 19 -2.73 -7.66 7.92
N LEU A 20 -2.63 -6.47 8.52
CA LEU A 20 -2.86 -5.18 7.89
C LEU A 20 -1.52 -4.58 7.51
N VAL A 21 -1.29 -4.35 6.22
CA VAL A 21 -0.08 -3.69 5.71
C VAL A 21 -0.42 -2.25 5.32
N LEU A 22 0.14 -1.29 6.05
CA LEU A 22 -0.13 0.13 5.88
C LEU A 22 0.88 0.75 4.90
N LEU A 23 0.37 1.47 3.90
CA LEU A 23 1.16 2.17 2.88
C LEU A 23 0.81 3.66 2.92
N HIS A 24 1.76 4.48 3.36
CA HIS A 24 1.56 5.92 3.53
C HIS A 24 1.53 6.70 2.19
N GLY A 25 1.08 7.94 2.24
CA GLY A 25 1.02 8.86 1.08
C GLY A 25 2.35 9.54 0.78
N TYR A 26 2.39 10.28 -0.34
CA TYR A 26 3.57 11.03 -0.77
C TYR A 26 4.04 12.02 0.29
N GLY A 27 5.34 12.03 0.58
CA GLY A 27 5.94 12.96 1.53
C GLY A 27 5.69 12.63 3.00
N SER A 28 4.99 11.52 3.29
CA SER A 28 4.79 11.00 4.65
C SER A 28 5.84 9.92 4.97
N ASN A 29 5.61 9.12 6.01
CA ASN A 29 6.46 8.00 6.41
C ASN A 29 5.62 6.90 7.09
N GLU A 30 6.28 5.82 7.49
CA GLU A 30 5.67 4.66 8.14
C GLU A 30 5.09 4.93 9.53
N GLU A 31 5.46 6.01 10.22
CA GLU A 31 4.92 6.35 11.55
C GLU A 31 3.50 6.93 11.45
N ASP A 32 3.18 7.63 10.36
CA ASP A 32 1.94 8.39 10.20
C ASP A 32 0.69 7.50 10.31
N LEU A 33 0.56 6.50 9.43
CA LEU A 33 -0.54 5.53 9.52
C LEU A 33 -0.36 4.59 10.73
N PHE A 34 0.86 4.38 11.21
CA PHE A 34 1.08 3.53 12.38
C PHE A 34 0.65 4.20 13.69
N SER A 35 0.47 5.53 13.71
CA SER A 35 0.02 6.28 14.89
C SER A 35 -1.35 5.83 15.42
N PHE A 36 -2.21 5.27 14.56
CA PHE A 36 -3.50 4.69 14.94
C PHE A 36 -3.47 3.17 15.08
N ALA A 37 -2.29 2.53 15.06
CA ALA A 37 -2.20 1.07 15.13
C ALA A 37 -2.84 0.48 16.39
N SER A 38 -2.95 1.22 17.49
CA SER A 38 -3.67 0.78 18.70
C SER A 38 -5.17 0.61 18.49
N GLU A 39 -5.76 1.37 17.58
CA GLU A 39 -7.20 1.39 17.29
C GLU A 39 -7.60 0.30 16.28
N LEU A 40 -6.63 -0.34 15.63
CA LEU A 40 -6.86 -1.43 14.69
C LEU A 40 -7.16 -2.75 15.40
N PRO A 41 -7.92 -3.68 14.79
CA PRO A 41 -8.34 -4.92 15.43
C PRO A 41 -7.16 -5.71 16.02
N GLN A 42 -7.28 -6.17 17.27
CA GLN A 42 -6.17 -6.69 18.06
C GLN A 42 -5.68 -8.07 17.61
N GLU A 43 -6.45 -8.79 16.80
CA GLU A 43 -6.11 -10.10 16.25
C GLU A 43 -5.15 -10.04 15.06
N TYR A 44 -4.90 -8.84 14.51
CA TYR A 44 -4.04 -8.62 13.35
C TYR A 44 -2.63 -8.20 13.75
N PHE A 45 -1.65 -8.68 12.97
CA PHE A 45 -0.43 -7.91 12.78
C PHE A 45 -0.76 -6.59 12.09
N VAL A 46 -0.13 -5.51 12.53
CA VAL A 46 -0.13 -4.24 11.79
C VAL A 46 1.31 -3.96 11.39
N VAL A 47 1.55 -3.88 10.09
CA VAL A 47 2.87 -3.64 9.52
C VAL A 47 2.79 -2.35 8.71
N SER A 48 3.49 -1.31 9.13
CA SER A 48 3.54 -0.04 8.37
C SER A 48 4.85 0.06 7.64
N ALA A 49 4.80 0.12 6.31
CA ALA A 49 5.99 0.10 5.46
C ALA A 49 6.39 1.51 5.02
N ARG A 50 7.69 1.80 5.06
CA ARG A 50 8.30 3.04 4.57
C ARG A 50 8.53 2.93 3.07
N ALA A 51 8.14 3.96 2.34
CA ALA A 51 8.41 4.06 0.91
C ALA A 51 9.93 4.17 0.61
N PRO A 52 10.41 3.68 -0.54
CA PRO A 52 11.84 3.49 -0.77
C PRO A 52 12.61 4.76 -1.19
N PHE A 53 11.94 5.84 -1.58
CA PHE A 53 12.61 7.06 -2.04
C PHE A 53 12.61 8.11 -0.92
N ASP A 54 13.81 8.48 -0.46
CA ASP A 54 14.02 9.49 0.59
C ASP A 54 13.83 10.91 0.03
N MET A 55 13.03 11.72 0.71
CA MET A 55 12.73 13.12 0.36
C MET A 55 13.34 14.13 1.34
N SER A 56 14.27 13.69 2.20
CA SER A 56 14.81 14.42 3.36
C SER A 56 13.78 14.66 4.48
N TYR A 57 14.23 15.09 5.65
CA TYR A 57 13.36 15.49 6.78
C TYR A 57 12.34 14.42 7.22
N SER A 58 12.76 13.14 7.26
CA SER A 58 11.89 12.00 7.60
C SER A 58 10.65 11.85 6.70
N SER A 59 10.80 12.27 5.45
CA SER A 59 9.77 12.22 4.41
C SER A 59 10.18 11.21 3.34
N TYR A 60 9.22 10.42 2.87
CA TYR A 60 9.44 9.37 1.88
C TYR A 60 8.35 9.37 0.81
N ALA A 61 8.69 8.88 -0.37
CA ALA A 61 7.77 8.67 -1.48
C ALA A 61 7.93 7.29 -2.09
N TRP A 62 6.83 6.78 -2.63
CA TRP A 62 6.84 5.58 -3.46
C TRP A 62 7.23 5.88 -4.89
N TYR A 63 6.97 7.09 -5.35
CA TYR A 63 7.47 7.59 -6.63
C TYR A 63 7.47 9.11 -6.63
N ALA A 64 8.39 9.69 -7.38
CA ALA A 64 8.47 11.13 -7.56
C ALA A 64 7.21 11.70 -8.25
N ILE A 65 6.83 12.91 -7.83
CA ILE A 65 5.84 13.73 -8.51
C ILE A 65 6.56 15.00 -8.95
N ASP A 66 6.55 15.27 -10.25
CA ASP A 66 7.06 16.50 -10.81
C ASP A 66 5.97 17.57 -10.78
N PHE A 67 6.28 18.69 -10.12
CA PHE A 67 5.43 19.86 -9.98
C PHE A 67 5.88 21.03 -10.88
N SER A 68 6.93 20.84 -11.70
CA SER A 68 7.64 21.92 -12.41
C SER A 68 7.17 22.18 -13.84
N ALA A 69 6.24 21.41 -14.40
CA ALA A 69 5.80 21.56 -15.78
C ALA A 69 4.34 22.07 -15.88
N ASP A 70 4.20 23.30 -16.39
CA ASP A 70 3.03 23.85 -17.11
C ASP A 70 1.70 23.07 -16.93
N GLU A 71 1.10 23.25 -15.75
CA GLU A 71 -0.26 22.84 -15.36
C GLU A 71 -0.59 21.33 -15.34
N LYS A 72 0.36 20.42 -15.56
CA LYS A 72 0.12 18.97 -15.42
C LYS A 72 1.10 18.30 -14.48
N LYS A 73 0.61 17.95 -13.28
CA LYS A 73 1.31 17.07 -12.32
C LYS A 73 1.72 15.77 -13.05
N PHE A 74 3.02 15.49 -13.14
CA PHE A 74 3.53 14.27 -13.76
C PHE A 74 4.05 13.31 -12.69
N SER A 75 3.60 12.05 -12.72
CA SER A 75 4.11 11.01 -11.82
C SER A 75 5.19 10.18 -12.52
N ASP A 76 6.28 9.88 -11.83
CA ASP A 76 7.30 8.96 -12.34
C ASP A 76 6.77 7.51 -12.33
N LEU A 77 6.20 7.09 -13.46
CA LEU A 77 5.61 5.76 -13.62
C LEU A 77 6.64 4.64 -13.51
N VAL A 78 7.92 4.89 -13.81
CA VAL A 78 8.98 3.89 -13.68
C VAL A 78 9.24 3.63 -12.20
N GLN A 79 9.38 4.67 -11.39
CA GLN A 79 9.49 4.52 -9.94
C GLN A 79 8.24 3.89 -9.34
N ALA A 80 7.05 4.23 -9.85
CA ALA A 80 5.80 3.66 -9.35
C ALA A 80 5.73 2.15 -9.58
N ALA A 81 6.09 1.67 -10.78
CA ALA A 81 6.18 0.25 -11.08
C ALA A 81 7.24 -0.46 -10.22
N GLN A 82 8.41 0.16 -10.01
CA GLN A 82 9.43 -0.38 -9.11
C GLN A 82 8.94 -0.50 -7.66
N SER A 83 8.17 0.48 -7.18
CA SER A 83 7.59 0.45 -5.84
C SER A 83 6.50 -0.61 -5.70
N ARG A 84 5.65 -0.79 -6.71
CA ARG A 84 4.71 -1.94 -6.77
C ARG A 84 5.47 -3.26 -6.58
N ASP A 85 6.53 -3.47 -7.36
CA ASP A 85 7.30 -4.73 -7.31
C ASP A 85 8.01 -4.91 -5.96
N ARG A 86 8.53 -3.84 -5.36
CA ARG A 86 9.12 -3.86 -4.02
C ARG A 86 8.08 -4.18 -2.94
N ILE A 87 6.86 -3.67 -3.06
CA ILE A 87 5.76 -4.02 -2.15
C ILE A 87 5.45 -5.51 -2.28
N VAL A 88 5.34 -6.05 -3.50
CA VAL A 88 5.08 -7.48 -3.72
C VAL A 88 6.16 -8.36 -3.08
N ASP A 89 7.44 -8.04 -3.31
CA ASP A 89 8.56 -8.76 -2.70
C ASP A 89 8.57 -8.62 -1.16
N PHE A 90 8.15 -7.47 -0.63
CA PHE A 90 7.98 -7.26 0.80
C PHE A 90 6.89 -8.16 1.38
N LEU A 91 5.72 -8.23 0.72
CA LEU A 91 4.61 -9.10 1.13
C LEU A 91 5.01 -10.57 1.13
N ASP A 92 5.77 -11.03 0.14
CA ASP A 92 6.24 -12.41 0.06
C ASP A 92 7.18 -12.80 1.20
N LYS A 93 7.89 -11.81 1.77
CA LYS A 93 8.81 -12.02 2.89
C LYS A 93 8.13 -11.93 4.25
N LEU A 94 6.96 -11.30 4.37
CA LEU A 94 6.28 -11.11 5.65
C LEU A 94 5.99 -12.44 6.38
N PRO A 95 5.37 -13.46 5.75
CA PRO A 95 5.13 -14.75 6.38
C PRO A 95 6.41 -15.54 6.73
N GLN A 96 7.55 -15.16 6.15
CA GLN A 96 8.85 -15.79 6.45
C GLN A 96 9.51 -15.22 7.71
N GLN A 97 9.11 -14.01 8.13
CA GLN A 97 9.67 -13.31 9.30
C GLN A 97 8.72 -13.26 10.49
N TYR A 98 7.42 -13.31 10.22
CA TYR A 98 6.37 -13.25 11.23
C TYR A 98 5.37 -14.39 10.99
N PRO A 99 4.70 -14.90 12.04
CA PRO A 99 3.63 -15.90 11.91
C PRO A 99 2.37 -15.26 11.33
N ILE A 100 2.46 -14.88 10.07
CA ILE A 100 1.40 -14.26 9.27
C ILE A 100 0.83 -15.31 8.34
N ASP A 101 -0.49 -15.32 8.19
CA ASP A 101 -1.17 -16.12 7.18
C ASP A 101 -1.02 -15.45 5.80
N PRO A 102 -0.33 -16.06 4.82
CA PRO A 102 -0.16 -15.50 3.48
C PRO A 102 -1.49 -15.27 2.74
N ASP A 103 -2.56 -15.99 3.12
CA ASP A 103 -3.88 -15.85 2.49
C ASP A 103 -4.75 -14.77 3.19
N GLN A 104 -4.22 -14.09 4.21
CA GLN A 104 -4.91 -13.09 5.01
C GLN A 104 -4.18 -11.74 5.03
N ILE A 105 -3.61 -11.35 3.89
CA ILE A 105 -2.97 -10.05 3.70
C ILE A 105 -4.01 -9.02 3.25
N THR A 106 -4.14 -7.94 4.02
CA THR A 106 -4.95 -6.77 3.67
C THR A 106 -4.04 -5.55 3.50
N LEU A 107 -4.13 -4.88 2.35
CA LEU A 107 -3.44 -3.61 2.14
C LEU A 107 -4.33 -2.46 2.60
N VAL A 108 -3.78 -1.52 3.35
CA VAL A 108 -4.43 -0.27 3.74
C VAL A 108 -3.56 0.88 3.24
N GLY A 109 -3.99 1.53 2.18
CA GLY A 109 -3.22 2.57 1.51
C GLY A 109 -3.88 3.94 1.63
N PHE A 110 -3.07 4.99 1.79
CA PHE A 110 -3.51 6.37 1.69
C PHE A 110 -2.83 7.09 0.52
N SER A 111 -3.58 7.83 -0.30
CA SER A 111 -3.07 8.61 -1.43
C SER A 111 -2.16 7.77 -2.34
N GLN A 112 -0.85 8.05 -2.39
CA GLN A 112 0.12 7.28 -3.17
C GLN A 112 0.15 5.79 -2.77
N GLY A 113 0.02 5.49 -1.48
CA GLY A 113 -0.10 4.12 -0.99
C GLY A 113 -1.43 3.44 -1.38
N ALA A 114 -2.51 4.20 -1.57
CA ALA A 114 -3.78 3.67 -2.08
C ALA A 114 -3.66 3.30 -3.57
N ILE A 115 -3.05 4.17 -4.37
CA ILE A 115 -2.79 3.94 -5.80
C ILE A 115 -1.95 2.65 -5.99
N LEU A 116 -0.90 2.47 -5.18
CA LEU A 116 -0.09 1.26 -5.23
C LEU A 116 -0.80 0.04 -4.66
N SER A 117 -1.69 0.20 -3.67
CA SER A 117 -2.53 -0.91 -3.19
C SER A 117 -3.40 -1.48 -4.32
N TYR A 118 -4.01 -0.61 -5.15
CA TYR A 118 -4.70 -1.04 -6.35
C TYR A 118 -3.74 -1.77 -7.32
N ALA A 119 -2.59 -1.16 -7.61
CA ALA A 119 -1.65 -1.71 -8.58
C ALA A 119 -1.14 -3.11 -8.18
N VAL A 120 -0.81 -3.31 -6.91
CA VAL A 120 -0.38 -4.60 -6.37
C VAL A 120 -1.51 -5.62 -6.43
N ALA A 121 -2.71 -5.27 -5.96
CA ALA A 121 -3.82 -6.21 -5.88
C ALA A 121 -4.32 -6.65 -7.27
N LEU A 122 -4.30 -5.76 -8.26
CA LEU A 122 -4.65 -6.11 -9.64
C LEU A 122 -3.55 -6.90 -10.35
N SER A 123 -2.28 -6.63 -10.02
CA SER A 123 -1.16 -7.37 -10.60
C SER A 123 -1.04 -8.79 -10.04
N HIS A 124 -1.34 -8.96 -8.75
CA HIS A 124 -1.17 -10.21 -8.02
C HIS A 124 -2.36 -10.51 -7.11
N PRO A 125 -3.57 -10.74 -7.66
CA PRO A 125 -4.78 -10.91 -6.85
C PRO A 125 -4.74 -12.11 -5.92
N ASP A 126 -3.95 -13.14 -6.22
CA ASP A 126 -3.77 -14.31 -5.35
C ASP A 126 -3.01 -13.99 -4.05
N LYS A 127 -2.31 -12.85 -3.97
CA LYS A 127 -1.53 -12.44 -2.78
C LYS A 127 -2.34 -11.57 -1.82
N ILE A 128 -3.43 -10.96 -2.29
CA ILE A 128 -4.15 -9.92 -1.56
C ILE A 128 -5.58 -10.39 -1.30
N LYS A 129 -5.98 -10.46 -0.04
CA LYS A 129 -7.37 -10.75 0.31
C LYS A 129 -8.24 -9.51 0.12
N GLN A 130 -7.79 -8.38 0.63
CA GLN A 130 -8.56 -7.14 0.66
C GLN A 130 -7.68 -5.90 0.50
N VAL A 131 -8.28 -4.84 0.00
CA VAL A 131 -7.67 -3.50 -0.06
C VAL A 131 -8.63 -2.49 0.58
N ALA A 132 -8.14 -1.71 1.53
CA ALA A 132 -8.74 -0.46 1.96
C ALA A 132 -7.97 0.71 1.30
N ALA A 133 -8.57 1.31 0.28
CA ALA A 133 -8.00 2.41 -0.48
C ALA A 133 -8.60 3.74 -0.02
N LEU A 134 -7.76 4.62 0.52
CA LEU A 134 -8.15 5.90 1.10
C LEU A 134 -7.59 7.04 0.26
N SER A 135 -8.45 7.89 -0.29
CA SER A 135 -8.07 9.08 -1.06
C SER A 135 -7.10 8.81 -2.22
N GLY A 136 -7.35 7.78 -3.03
CA GLY A 136 -6.52 7.42 -4.17
C GLY A 136 -7.34 6.93 -5.36
N TYR A 137 -6.68 6.71 -6.49
CA TYR A 137 -7.32 6.31 -7.74
C TYR A 137 -6.62 5.10 -8.37
N LEU A 138 -7.31 4.42 -9.29
CA LEU A 138 -6.72 3.36 -10.09
C LEU A 138 -5.90 3.98 -11.23
N ASN A 139 -4.61 3.68 -11.28
CA ASN A 139 -3.75 3.99 -12.42
C ASN A 139 -3.26 2.69 -13.07
N THR A 140 -3.82 2.36 -14.22
CA THR A 140 -3.51 1.11 -14.95
C THR A 140 -2.10 1.08 -15.53
N ASP A 141 -1.45 2.22 -15.72
CA ASP A 141 -0.08 2.28 -16.26
C ASP A 141 0.96 1.74 -15.27
N ILE A 142 0.58 1.61 -13.99
CA ILE A 142 1.41 1.04 -12.92
C ILE A 142 1.10 -0.45 -12.73
N VAL A 143 0.05 -1.01 -13.34
CA VAL A 143 -0.33 -2.43 -13.20
C VAL A 143 0.48 -3.29 -14.18
N ILE A 144 0.74 -4.56 -13.89
CA ILE A 144 1.45 -5.43 -14.84
C ILE A 144 0.66 -5.60 -16.15
N PRO A 145 1.34 -5.76 -17.30
CA PRO A 145 0.65 -6.06 -18.56
C PRO A 145 -0.18 -7.35 -18.46
N GLY A 146 -1.39 -7.33 -19.06
CA GLY A 146 -2.28 -8.50 -19.11
C GLY A 146 -3.04 -8.77 -17.81
N PHE A 147 -3.03 -7.84 -16.84
CA PHE A 147 -3.75 -7.99 -15.57
C PHE A 147 -5.26 -8.24 -15.76
N ASP A 148 -5.84 -7.77 -16.85
CA ASP A 148 -7.25 -7.97 -17.22
C ASP A 148 -7.66 -9.46 -17.33
N LYS A 149 -6.69 -10.36 -17.47
CA LYS A 149 -6.90 -11.81 -17.54
C LYS A 149 -6.84 -12.51 -16.18
N ASN A 150 -6.48 -11.79 -15.11
CA ASN A 150 -6.41 -12.37 -13.77
C ASN A 150 -7.81 -12.64 -13.20
N ASP A 151 -7.90 -13.58 -12.28
CA ASP A 151 -9.13 -13.83 -11.51
C ASP A 151 -9.21 -12.86 -10.31
N PHE A 152 -10.18 -11.97 -10.33
CA PHE A 152 -10.44 -11.01 -9.25
C PHE A 152 -11.58 -11.43 -8.32
N SER A 153 -12.20 -12.60 -8.52
CA SER A 153 -13.44 -13.02 -7.84
C SER A 153 -13.33 -13.05 -6.31
N LYS A 154 -12.12 -13.23 -5.77
CA LYS A 154 -11.83 -13.28 -4.34
C LYS A 154 -11.43 -11.94 -3.75
N LEU A 155 -11.04 -10.97 -4.59
CA LEU A 155 -10.49 -9.70 -4.15
C LEU A 155 -11.62 -8.77 -3.70
N ARG A 156 -11.43 -8.12 -2.54
CA ARG A 156 -12.42 -7.19 -1.96
C ARG A 156 -11.81 -5.81 -1.78
N PHE A 157 -12.58 -4.78 -2.12
CA PHE A 157 -12.17 -3.40 -1.95
C PHE A 157 -13.13 -2.66 -1.00
N PHE A 158 -12.55 -1.90 -0.07
CA PHE A 158 -13.18 -0.77 0.59
C PHE A 158 -12.54 0.50 0.03
N ILE A 159 -13.36 1.43 -0.46
CA ILE A 159 -12.90 2.66 -1.08
C ILE A 159 -13.54 3.82 -0.33
N SER A 160 -12.71 4.75 0.13
CA SER A 160 -13.17 5.98 0.78
C SER A 160 -12.42 7.16 0.18
N HIS A 161 -13.17 8.19 -0.21
CA HIS A 161 -12.62 9.40 -0.83
C HIS A 161 -13.38 10.63 -0.35
N GLY A 162 -12.66 11.70 -0.03
CA GLY A 162 -13.27 12.96 0.39
C GLY A 162 -13.90 13.69 -0.81
N SER A 163 -15.17 14.06 -0.72
CA SER A 163 -15.88 14.78 -1.80
C SER A 163 -15.35 16.19 -2.08
N VAL A 164 -14.49 16.71 -1.21
CA VAL A 164 -13.87 18.05 -1.32
C VAL A 164 -12.36 17.99 -1.49
N ASP A 165 -11.78 16.81 -1.72
CA ASP A 165 -10.34 16.63 -1.92
C ASP A 165 -9.87 17.35 -3.20
N GLN A 166 -9.04 18.38 -3.03
CA GLN A 166 -8.48 19.18 -4.14
C GLN A 166 -7.13 18.63 -4.62
N VAL A 167 -6.53 17.68 -3.90
CA VAL A 167 -5.24 17.08 -4.26
C VAL A 167 -5.46 15.92 -5.22
N VAL A 168 -6.42 15.05 -4.88
CA VAL A 168 -6.93 13.96 -5.71
C VAL A 168 -8.44 14.15 -5.83
N PRO A 169 -8.93 14.78 -6.90
CA PRO A 169 -10.37 14.92 -7.14
C PRO A 169 -11.06 13.56 -7.29
N VAL A 170 -12.38 13.52 -7.04
CA VAL A 170 -13.21 12.32 -7.20
C VAL A 170 -13.52 12.02 -8.67
N ASP A 171 -13.55 13.06 -9.51
CA ASP A 171 -13.88 13.00 -10.94
C ASP A 171 -12.67 12.72 -11.83
#